data_AF-A0A9N9ID53-F1
#
_entry.id   AF-A0A9N9ID53-F1
#
_cell.length_a   1.000
_cell.length_b   1.000
_cell.length_c   1.000
_cell.angle_alpha   90.00
_cell.angle_beta   90.00
_cell.angle_gamma   90.00
#
_symmetry.space_group_name_H-M   'P 1'
#
loop_
_entity.id
_entity.type
_entity.pdbx_description
1 polymer ?
#
loop_
_entity_poly.entity_id
_entity_poly.type
_entity_poly.pdbx_seq_one_letter_code
_entity_poly.pdbx_strand_id
1 'polypeptide(L)'
;KDAEKMTFDEFIDREADTADLNKMFKDFEKSWNNVIDKVDRYQCHELNEKPGMSRNMPIIMGLIEERDSSIYLCAVLEYLIGLQNNFLRDVMTIPPGSCKALRFLEQTSFDTEEGTSAPTSTNQYSIRSLILNQAHFDNIIKYDQEEFSGILRFSQRNLGVGRGLDVIYDLQKIEVELARQLVFEKVYIDTVGETSLYMQPFSYHMELIQVSTRILGDIQNLIAQEPIPTELAELLTGSPANMLSFQPNSMDTSFDNPSEILSSLEILLCFIKRTPGGNGESFIKEYVNQWATLSGLNENHEFRSLLNKPLRLKHLISLYELIEGQVANLTIEYTHDKYKEELTPKQRGEIDNVIEFEIKQPATIVDGKIMKFSAEAFATALRRFIYRFLQGEKQKETDPLNIYVCEPSLHFWPPIISETENLDELFPESLLVNQAFEAYKYVTDQIEYHKQMASLREQQIQNKLNNPEATRLPPTIPDSSRQGQRRRPRRYNDVL
;
A
#
# COMPACT_ATOMS: atom_id res chain seq x y z
N LYS A 1 1.27 16.33 11.34
CA LYS A 1 1.31 17.82 11.20
C LYS A 1 0.00 18.50 11.56
N ASP A 2 -1.11 18.27 10.86
CA ASP A 2 -2.37 18.97 11.22
C ASP A 2 -2.99 18.42 12.51
N ALA A 3 -2.96 17.10 12.71
CA ALA A 3 -3.39 16.45 13.95
C ALA A 3 -2.54 16.82 15.19
N GLU A 4 -1.32 17.33 14.99
CA GLU A 4 -0.45 17.81 16.08
C GLU A 4 -0.77 19.26 16.46
N LYS A 5 -1.38 20.03 15.55
CA LYS A 5 -1.71 21.45 15.75
C LYS A 5 -3.13 21.65 16.25
N MET A 6 -4.08 20.84 15.76
CA MET A 6 -5.48 20.93 16.14
C MET A 6 -5.71 20.25 17.50
N THR A 7 -6.47 20.91 18.37
CA THR A 7 -6.83 20.38 19.69
C THR A 7 -8.15 19.61 19.63
N PHE A 8 -8.41 18.78 20.65
CA PHE A 8 -9.72 18.12 20.78
C PHE A 8 -10.87 19.13 20.90
N ASP A 9 -10.66 20.28 21.54
CA ASP A 9 -11.66 21.34 21.64
C ASP A 9 -12.06 21.88 20.25
N GLU A 10 -11.06 22.25 19.44
CA GLU A 10 -11.29 22.74 18.07
C GLU A 10 -11.94 21.71 17.17
N PHE A 11 -11.61 20.42 17.35
CA PHE A 11 -12.21 19.34 16.59
C PHE A 11 -13.67 19.11 16.96
N ILE A 12 -13.96 19.00 18.26
CA ILE A 12 -15.31 18.72 18.72
C ILE A 12 -16.27 19.85 18.34
N ASP A 13 -15.81 21.11 18.37
CA ASP A 13 -16.63 22.27 18.00
C ASP A 13 -16.90 22.40 16.49
N ARG A 14 -16.09 21.76 15.63
CA ARG A 14 -16.29 21.76 14.18
C ARG A 14 -17.26 20.69 13.69
N GLU A 15 -17.47 19.63 14.48
CA GLU A 15 -18.30 18.49 14.09
C GLU A 15 -19.79 18.74 14.36
N ALA A 16 -20.67 18.17 13.53
CA ALA A 16 -22.12 18.38 13.64
C ALA A 16 -22.72 17.73 14.92
N ASP A 17 -22.18 16.60 15.35
CA ASP A 17 -22.67 15.81 16.50
C ASP A 17 -21.90 16.13 17.80
N THR A 18 -21.80 17.42 18.12
CA THR A 18 -21.04 17.93 19.27
C THR A 18 -21.41 17.25 20.59
N ALA A 19 -22.69 16.96 20.85
CA ALA A 19 -23.16 16.45 22.15
C ALA A 19 -22.68 15.02 22.44
N ASP A 20 -22.79 14.12 21.47
CA ASP A 20 -22.39 12.72 21.62
C ASP A 20 -20.86 12.60 21.64
N LEU A 21 -20.18 13.34 20.76
CA LEU A 21 -18.72 13.38 20.74
C LEU A 21 -18.14 13.94 22.05
N ASN A 22 -18.78 14.98 22.61
CA ASN A 22 -18.43 15.52 23.92
C ASN A 22 -18.56 14.49 25.05
N LYS A 23 -19.58 13.62 25.00
CA LYS A 23 -19.77 12.55 25.98
C LYS A 23 -18.69 11.49 25.84
N MET A 24 -18.43 11.03 24.61
CA MET A 24 -17.39 10.04 24.32
C MET A 24 -16.00 10.54 24.73
N PHE A 25 -15.69 11.82 24.46
CA PHE A 25 -14.41 12.41 24.87
C PHE A 25 -14.27 12.47 26.40
N LYS A 26 -15.33 12.81 27.14
CA LYS A 26 -15.27 12.82 28.61
C LYS A 26 -15.01 11.42 29.19
N ASP A 27 -15.63 10.39 28.61
CA ASP A 27 -15.40 9.01 29.01
C ASP A 27 -13.96 8.58 28.68
N PHE A 28 -13.43 8.99 27.53
CA PHE A 28 -12.04 8.78 27.13
C PHE A 28 -11.05 9.49 28.08
N GLU A 29 -11.25 10.78 28.34
CA GLU A 29 -10.43 11.59 29.26
C GLU A 29 -10.37 10.96 30.66
N LYS A 30 -11.54 10.57 31.19
CA LYS A 30 -11.63 9.91 32.49
C LYS A 30 -10.89 8.57 32.48
N SER A 31 -11.04 7.77 31.43
CA SER A 31 -10.41 6.46 31.32
C SER A 31 -8.90 6.58 31.19
N TRP A 32 -8.41 7.49 30.36
CA TRP A 32 -6.99 7.79 30.19
C TRP A 32 -6.33 8.15 31.50
N ASN A 33 -6.87 9.17 32.19
CA ASN A 33 -6.29 9.68 33.43
C ASN A 33 -6.28 8.66 34.57
N ASN A 34 -7.13 7.62 34.51
CA ASN A 34 -7.14 6.51 35.48
C ASN A 34 -6.11 5.41 35.17
N VAL A 35 -5.67 5.30 33.91
CA VAL A 35 -4.85 4.17 33.44
C VAL A 35 -3.42 4.59 33.14
N ILE A 36 -3.17 5.80 32.63
CA ILE A 36 -1.85 6.25 32.18
C ILE A 36 -0.78 6.12 33.27
N ASP A 37 -1.14 6.40 34.53
CA ASP A 37 -0.24 6.26 35.68
C ASP A 37 0.22 4.82 35.94
N LYS A 38 -0.52 3.82 35.47
CA LYS A 38 -0.22 2.40 35.63
C LYS A 38 0.60 1.82 34.48
N VAL A 39 0.85 2.61 33.44
CA VAL A 39 1.59 2.19 32.25
C VAL A 39 2.98 2.78 32.30
N ASP A 40 3.98 1.95 32.58
CA ASP A 40 5.38 2.39 32.72
C ASP A 40 6.21 2.12 31.45
N ARG A 41 5.77 1.18 30.61
CA ARG A 41 6.56 0.70 29.47
C ARG A 41 5.66 0.34 28.29
N TYR A 42 6.14 0.65 27.09
CA TYR A 42 5.61 0.17 25.82
C TYR A 42 6.73 -0.47 25.01
N GLN A 43 6.60 -1.76 24.68
CA GLN A 43 7.64 -2.53 24.00
C GLN A 43 9.03 -2.40 24.67
N CYS A 44 9.97 -1.68 24.07
CA CYS A 44 11.32 -1.42 24.59
C CYS A 44 11.52 0.00 25.15
N HIS A 45 10.46 0.82 25.22
CA HIS A 45 10.51 2.23 25.61
C HIS A 45 9.92 2.46 27.01
N GLU A 46 10.62 3.19 27.85
CA GLU A 46 10.11 3.69 29.14
C GLU A 46 9.31 4.97 28.93
N LEU A 47 8.09 5.02 29.48
CA LEU A 47 7.19 6.16 29.38
C LEU A 47 7.38 7.06 30.61
N ASN A 48 8.35 7.96 30.53
CA ASN A 48 8.75 8.80 31.66
C ASN A 48 7.79 9.96 31.94
N GLU A 49 7.15 10.51 30.90
CA GLU A 49 6.19 11.60 31.02
C GLU A 49 4.78 11.03 30.84
N LYS A 50 3.89 11.28 31.82
CA LYS A 50 2.53 10.74 31.82
C LYS A 50 1.54 11.90 31.63
N PRO A 51 1.24 12.27 30.37
CA PRO A 51 0.41 13.44 30.11
C PRO A 51 -1.02 13.20 30.57
N GLY A 52 -1.57 14.15 31.33
CA GLY A 52 -2.99 14.18 31.64
C GLY A 52 -3.80 14.55 30.40
N MET A 53 -4.81 13.75 30.07
CA MET A 53 -5.70 14.05 28.95
C MET A 53 -6.61 15.23 29.30
N SER A 54 -6.73 16.17 28.38
CA SER A 54 -7.66 17.31 28.46
C SER A 54 -8.03 17.80 27.06
N ARG A 55 -9.05 18.64 26.95
CA ARG A 55 -9.52 19.19 25.65
C ARG A 55 -8.47 20.00 24.89
N ASN A 56 -7.53 20.59 25.62
CA ASN A 56 -6.47 21.41 25.04
C ASN A 56 -5.33 20.58 24.44
N MET A 57 -5.36 19.26 24.61
CA MET A 57 -4.36 18.37 24.04
C MET A 57 -4.56 18.21 22.53
N PRO A 58 -3.48 17.95 21.79
CA PRO A 58 -3.55 17.73 20.36
C PRO A 58 -4.24 16.40 20.03
N ILE A 59 -4.97 16.36 18.92
CA ILE A 59 -5.76 15.18 18.49
C ILE A 59 -4.89 13.96 18.24
N ILE A 60 -3.60 14.15 17.90
CA ILE A 60 -2.62 13.07 17.73
C ILE A 60 -2.59 12.10 18.92
N MET A 61 -2.88 12.57 20.14
CA MET A 61 -2.98 11.73 21.36
C MET A 61 -4.16 10.74 21.33
N GLY A 62 -5.14 10.95 20.47
CA GLY A 62 -6.31 10.08 20.25
C GLY A 62 -6.16 9.14 19.06
N LEU A 63 -5.02 9.18 18.35
CA LEU A 63 -4.74 8.33 17.20
C LEU A 63 -3.87 7.13 17.63
N ILE A 64 -4.11 5.97 17.03
CA ILE A 64 -3.38 4.73 17.34
C ILE A 64 -2.27 4.58 16.31
N GLU A 65 -1.07 5.02 16.69
CA GLU A 65 0.13 4.97 15.85
C GLU A 65 1.37 4.66 16.70
N GLU A 66 2.33 3.93 16.12
CA GLU A 66 3.63 3.62 16.75
C GLU A 66 4.64 4.78 16.67
N ARG A 67 4.15 6.02 16.53
CA ARG A 67 4.97 7.21 16.34
C ARG A 67 4.54 8.33 17.28
N ASP A 68 5.50 9.20 17.59
CA ASP A 68 5.30 10.45 18.32
C ASP A 68 4.49 10.28 19.63
N SER A 69 3.57 11.20 19.87
CA SER A 69 2.71 11.24 21.06
C SER A 69 1.61 10.16 21.06
N SER A 70 1.36 9.49 19.93
CA SER A 70 0.35 8.43 19.83
C SER A 70 0.77 7.14 20.54
N ILE A 71 2.07 6.98 20.83
CA ILE A 71 2.62 5.83 21.56
C ILE A 71 1.93 5.62 22.90
N TYR A 72 1.54 6.69 23.59
CA TYR A 72 0.84 6.61 24.87
C TYR A 72 -0.50 5.87 24.76
N LEU A 73 -1.28 6.11 23.70
CA LEU A 73 -2.54 5.42 23.48
C LEU A 73 -2.32 3.93 23.15
N CYS A 74 -1.31 3.63 22.33
CA CYS A 74 -0.89 2.26 22.04
C CYS A 74 -0.51 1.49 23.32
N ALA A 75 0.22 2.15 24.22
CA ALA A 75 0.62 1.58 25.49
C ALA A 75 -0.55 1.34 26.45
N VAL A 76 -1.48 2.29 26.53
CA VAL A 76 -2.71 2.15 27.33
C VAL A 76 -3.55 0.99 26.79
N LEU A 77 -3.69 0.85 25.47
CA LEU A 77 -4.43 -0.25 24.86
C LEU A 77 -3.75 -1.60 25.10
N GLU A 78 -2.42 -1.70 24.91
CA GLU A 78 -1.67 -2.92 25.19
C GLU A 78 -1.80 -3.34 26.66
N TYR A 79 -1.74 -2.39 27.59
CA TYR A 79 -1.94 -2.66 29.01
C TYR A 79 -3.34 -3.20 29.31
N LEU A 80 -4.40 -2.54 28.82
CA LEU A 80 -5.79 -2.95 29.06
C LEU A 80 -6.11 -4.31 28.42
N ILE A 81 -5.68 -4.53 27.18
CA ILE A 81 -5.84 -5.81 26.49
C ILE A 81 -5.01 -6.88 27.17
N GLY A 82 -3.81 -6.55 27.64
CA GLY A 82 -2.96 -7.40 28.44
C GLY A 82 -3.65 -7.89 29.71
N LEU A 83 -4.36 -7.02 30.45
CA LEU A 83 -5.13 -7.42 31.63
C LEU A 83 -6.19 -8.48 31.30
N GLN A 84 -6.98 -8.25 30.24
CA GLN A 84 -8.01 -9.20 29.82
C GLN A 84 -7.40 -10.51 29.32
N ASN A 85 -6.45 -10.45 28.40
CA ASN A 85 -5.86 -11.63 27.78
C ASN A 85 -5.06 -12.47 28.79
N ASN A 86 -4.37 -11.83 29.74
CA ASN A 86 -3.68 -12.55 30.81
C ASN A 86 -4.67 -13.24 31.75
N PHE A 87 -5.76 -12.57 32.14
CA PHE A 87 -6.81 -13.19 32.94
C PHE A 87 -7.43 -14.41 32.23
N LEU A 88 -7.76 -14.29 30.94
CA LEU A 88 -8.29 -15.41 30.16
C LEU A 88 -7.26 -16.54 30.03
N ARG A 89 -5.97 -16.22 29.90
CA ARG A 89 -4.88 -17.22 29.88
C ARG A 89 -4.80 -17.96 31.21
N ASP A 90 -4.89 -17.25 32.34
CA ASP A 90 -4.89 -17.85 33.67
C ASP A 90 -6.08 -18.80 33.85
N VAL A 91 -7.27 -18.42 33.37
CA VAL A 91 -8.46 -19.30 33.35
C VAL A 91 -8.20 -20.57 32.53
N MET A 92 -7.50 -20.45 31.39
CA MET A 92 -7.15 -21.59 30.54
C MET A 92 -6.10 -22.54 31.16
N THR A 93 -5.34 -22.09 32.16
CA THR A 93 -4.39 -22.96 32.89
C THR A 93 -5.09 -23.92 33.86
N ILE A 94 -6.37 -23.66 34.19
CA ILE A 94 -7.15 -24.52 35.08
C ILE A 94 -7.39 -25.87 34.38
N PRO A 95 -7.08 -27.01 35.01
CA PRO A 95 -7.28 -28.31 34.39
C PRO A 95 -8.75 -28.58 34.03
N PRO A 96 -9.05 -29.03 32.81
CA PRO A 96 -10.38 -29.46 32.40
C PRO A 96 -10.97 -30.50 33.36
N GLY A 97 -12.27 -30.39 33.67
CA GLY A 97 -12.94 -31.22 34.67
C GLY A 97 -12.68 -30.88 36.15
N SER A 98 -11.73 -29.99 36.48
CA SER A 98 -11.52 -29.53 37.87
C SER A 98 -12.57 -28.50 38.32
N CYS A 99 -13.03 -27.66 37.39
CA CYS A 99 -14.00 -26.60 37.64
C CYS A 99 -15.30 -26.84 36.85
N LYS A 100 -16.42 -27.00 37.56
CA LYS A 100 -17.74 -27.19 36.91
C LYS A 100 -18.25 -25.92 36.23
N ALA A 101 -17.83 -24.75 36.71
CA ALA A 101 -18.26 -23.46 36.16
C ALA A 101 -17.73 -23.23 34.74
N LEU A 102 -16.53 -23.74 34.42
CA LEU A 102 -15.87 -23.56 33.12
C LEU A 102 -16.25 -24.63 32.09
N ARG A 103 -17.23 -25.49 32.38
CA ARG A 103 -17.63 -26.58 31.47
C ARG A 103 -18.05 -26.07 30.08
N PHE A 104 -18.56 -24.85 29.98
CA PHE A 104 -18.94 -24.23 28.70
C PHE A 104 -17.74 -23.93 27.78
N LEU A 105 -16.50 -23.93 28.30
CA LEU A 105 -15.29 -23.75 27.51
C LEU A 105 -14.74 -25.07 26.95
N GLU A 106 -15.18 -26.24 27.46
CA GLU A 106 -14.66 -27.54 27.04
C GLU A 106 -15.10 -27.86 25.62
N GLN A 107 -14.14 -28.04 24.71
CA GLN A 107 -14.43 -28.67 23.43
C GLN A 107 -14.52 -30.19 23.62
N THR A 108 -15.66 -30.75 23.27
CA THR A 108 -15.78 -32.19 23.01
C THR A 108 -15.29 -32.44 21.58
N SER A 109 -14.13 -33.08 21.43
CA SER A 109 -13.66 -33.57 20.13
C SER A 109 -14.64 -34.61 19.60
N PHE A 110 -15.49 -34.24 18.64
CA PHE A 110 -16.29 -35.18 17.87
C PHE A 110 -15.55 -35.50 16.57
N ASP A 111 -14.48 -36.29 16.66
CA ASP A 111 -13.95 -36.97 15.49
C ASP A 111 -14.52 -38.38 15.47
N THR A 112 -15.43 -38.60 14.53
CA THR A 112 -15.92 -39.93 14.16
C THR A 112 -15.05 -40.41 13.01
N GLU A 113 -14.05 -41.25 13.27
CA GLU A 113 -13.66 -42.32 12.34
C GLU A 113 -13.19 -43.55 13.13
N GLU A 114 -13.65 -44.71 12.66
CA GLU A 114 -13.50 -46.02 13.27
C GLU A 114 -12.03 -46.46 13.37
N GLY A 115 -11.66 -47.11 14.47
CA GLY A 115 -10.51 -48.01 14.50
C GLY A 115 -9.51 -47.83 15.64
N THR A 116 -9.75 -48.55 16.74
CA THR A 116 -8.71 -49.08 17.66
C THR A 116 -7.59 -48.13 18.11
N SER A 117 -7.88 -47.33 19.13
CA SER A 117 -7.02 -47.15 20.33
C SER A 117 -7.81 -46.36 21.38
N ALA A 118 -7.54 -46.59 22.66
CA ALA A 118 -8.33 -46.09 23.79
C ALA A 118 -8.56 -44.55 23.72
N PRO A 119 -9.77 -44.04 24.05
CA PRO A 119 -10.05 -42.62 23.97
C PRO A 119 -9.35 -41.92 25.14
N THR A 120 -8.20 -41.32 24.86
CA THR A 120 -7.68 -40.24 25.71
C THR A 120 -8.29 -38.95 25.20
N SER A 121 -9.60 -38.78 25.42
CA SER A 121 -10.30 -37.52 25.14
C SER A 121 -9.82 -36.48 26.14
N THR A 122 -8.77 -35.74 25.79
CA THR A 122 -8.39 -34.54 26.54
C THR A 122 -9.37 -33.45 26.15
N ASN A 123 -10.46 -33.28 26.91
CA ASN A 123 -11.29 -32.08 26.81
C ASN A 123 -10.36 -30.88 26.97
N GLN A 124 -10.20 -30.04 25.95
CA GLN A 124 -9.39 -28.83 26.05
C GLN A 124 -10.32 -27.63 26.12
N TYR A 125 -10.00 -26.65 26.96
CA TYR A 125 -10.69 -25.37 26.92
C TYR A 125 -10.34 -24.62 25.63
N SER A 126 -11.31 -23.94 25.03
CA SER A 126 -11.08 -23.05 23.88
C SER A 126 -11.75 -21.72 24.08
N ILE A 127 -11.04 -20.63 23.79
CA ILE A 127 -11.57 -19.27 23.76
C ILE A 127 -11.42 -18.75 22.34
N ARG A 128 -12.46 -18.05 21.83
CA ARG A 128 -12.45 -17.44 20.51
C ARG A 128 -11.47 -16.27 20.47
N SER A 129 -10.66 -16.17 19.42
CA SER A 129 -9.83 -14.99 19.13
C SER A 129 -10.57 -14.03 18.18
N LEU A 130 -10.45 -12.73 18.41
CA LEU A 130 -11.02 -11.66 17.57
C LEU A 130 -10.10 -10.44 17.51
N ILE A 131 -10.16 -9.71 16.40
CA ILE A 131 -9.53 -8.39 16.25
C ILE A 131 -10.39 -7.34 16.97
N LEU A 132 -9.78 -6.32 17.58
CA LEU A 132 -10.49 -5.29 18.36
C LEU A 132 -11.62 -4.60 17.56
N ASN A 133 -11.41 -4.32 16.26
CA ASN A 133 -12.42 -3.72 15.37
C ASN A 133 -13.69 -4.57 15.20
N GLN A 134 -13.62 -5.87 15.50
CA GLN A 134 -14.74 -6.81 15.39
C GLN A 134 -15.33 -7.15 16.76
N ALA A 135 -14.75 -6.64 17.86
CA ALA A 135 -15.19 -6.93 19.21
C ALA A 135 -16.45 -6.13 19.57
N HIS A 136 -17.44 -6.80 20.15
CA HIS A 136 -18.59 -6.14 20.76
C HIS A 136 -18.31 -5.81 22.24
N PHE A 137 -19.09 -4.90 22.82
CA PHE A 137 -18.97 -4.55 24.25
C PHE A 137 -19.12 -5.74 25.20
N ASP A 138 -19.85 -6.79 24.79
CA ASP A 138 -20.05 -8.00 25.58
C ASP A 138 -18.81 -8.91 25.57
N ASN A 139 -17.94 -8.76 24.58
CA ASN A 139 -16.71 -9.54 24.44
C ASN A 139 -15.58 -9.03 25.36
N ILE A 140 -15.75 -7.84 25.95
CA ILE A 140 -14.79 -7.19 26.84
C ILE A 140 -15.18 -7.47 28.29
N ILE A 141 -14.19 -7.72 29.14
CA ILE A 141 -14.41 -7.92 30.57
C ILE A 141 -14.78 -6.59 31.21
N LYS A 142 -15.99 -6.50 31.75
CA LYS A 142 -16.48 -5.35 32.52
C LYS A 142 -16.66 -5.76 33.97
N TYR A 143 -16.13 -4.96 34.88
CA TYR A 143 -16.32 -5.13 36.30
C TYR A 143 -17.16 -3.97 36.84
N ASP A 144 -18.44 -4.22 37.08
CA ASP A 144 -19.33 -3.28 37.76
C ASP A 144 -19.51 -3.67 39.24
N GLN A 145 -18.92 -2.91 40.14
CA GLN A 145 -18.96 -3.18 41.58
C GLN A 145 -20.39 -3.32 42.12
N GLU A 146 -21.38 -2.65 41.54
CA GLU A 146 -22.78 -2.78 41.95
C GLU A 146 -23.36 -4.13 41.55
N GLU A 147 -23.05 -4.64 40.37
CA GLU A 147 -23.47 -5.98 39.93
C GLU A 147 -22.78 -7.09 40.74
N PHE A 148 -21.48 -6.94 41.02
CA PHE A 148 -20.71 -7.90 41.81
C PHE A 148 -21.08 -7.90 43.31
N SER A 149 -21.75 -6.85 43.82
CA SER A 149 -22.32 -6.86 45.18
C SER A 149 -23.33 -8.00 45.39
N GLY A 150 -23.96 -8.47 44.30
CA GLY A 150 -24.85 -9.63 44.29
C GLY A 150 -24.17 -10.95 44.68
N ILE A 151 -22.85 -11.06 44.55
CA ILE A 151 -22.08 -12.26 44.91
C ILE A 151 -22.10 -12.52 46.42
N LEU A 152 -22.17 -11.46 47.22
CA LEU A 152 -22.26 -11.58 48.69
C LEU A 152 -23.57 -12.23 49.14
N ARG A 153 -24.58 -12.35 48.26
CA ARG A 153 -25.84 -13.08 48.53
C ARG A 153 -25.62 -14.58 48.69
N PHE A 154 -24.49 -15.11 48.24
CA PHE A 154 -24.12 -16.52 48.41
C PHE A 154 -23.37 -16.80 49.73
N SER A 155 -23.57 -15.93 50.73
CA SER A 155 -23.07 -16.12 52.09
C SER A 155 -24.20 -16.51 53.05
N GLN A 156 -23.93 -17.44 53.97
CA GLN A 156 -24.88 -17.91 54.97
C GLN A 156 -24.22 -17.94 56.35
N ARG A 157 -25.01 -17.80 57.42
CA ARG A 157 -24.52 -17.98 58.79
C ARG A 157 -24.41 -19.47 59.11
N ASN A 158 -23.37 -19.84 59.82
CA ASN A 158 -23.18 -21.22 60.26
C ASN A 158 -24.24 -21.58 61.31
N LEU A 159 -25.07 -22.58 61.00
CA LEU A 159 -26.14 -23.06 61.88
C LEU A 159 -25.66 -24.04 62.97
N GLY A 160 -24.36 -24.33 63.02
CA GLY A 160 -23.76 -25.15 64.07
C GLY A 160 -23.89 -24.51 65.45
N VAL A 161 -24.14 -25.34 66.48
CA VAL A 161 -24.27 -24.88 67.87
C VAL A 161 -23.02 -24.09 68.29
N GLY A 162 -23.20 -22.85 68.73
CA GLY A 162 -22.12 -21.93 69.12
C GLY A 162 -21.36 -21.25 67.98
N ARG A 163 -21.75 -21.47 66.72
CA ARG A 163 -21.06 -20.95 65.52
C ARG A 163 -21.85 -19.90 64.73
N GLY A 164 -22.94 -19.37 65.27
CA GLY A 164 -23.84 -18.44 64.57
C GLY A 164 -23.21 -17.13 64.07
N LEU A 165 -22.00 -16.78 64.52
CA LEU A 165 -21.23 -15.63 64.03
C LEU A 165 -20.37 -15.97 62.81
N ASP A 166 -20.09 -17.25 62.55
CA ASP A 166 -19.29 -17.67 61.40
C ASP A 166 -20.09 -17.49 60.11
N VAL A 167 -19.45 -16.95 59.08
CA VAL A 167 -20.01 -16.79 57.73
C VAL A 167 -19.42 -17.87 56.83
N ILE A 168 -20.29 -18.63 56.17
CA ILE A 168 -19.94 -19.66 55.19
C ILE A 168 -20.32 -19.15 53.81
N TYR A 169 -19.37 -19.22 52.87
CA TYR A 169 -19.59 -18.83 51.48
C TYR A 169 -19.80 -20.06 50.61
N ASP A 170 -20.81 -20.03 49.75
CA ASP A 170 -21.01 -21.02 48.70
C ASP A 170 -20.08 -20.68 47.52
N LEU A 171 -18.81 -21.09 47.66
CA LEU A 171 -17.77 -20.80 46.68
C LEU A 171 -18.11 -21.33 45.28
N GLN A 172 -18.85 -22.44 45.17
CA GLN A 172 -19.24 -23.01 43.88
C GLN A 172 -20.24 -22.12 43.14
N LYS A 173 -21.23 -21.56 43.85
CA LYS A 173 -22.16 -20.60 43.23
C LYS A 173 -21.48 -19.29 42.86
N ILE A 174 -20.59 -18.81 43.74
CA ILE A 174 -19.78 -17.61 43.47
C ILE A 174 -18.95 -17.83 42.20
N GLU A 175 -18.26 -18.97 42.09
CA GLU A 175 -17.45 -19.33 40.93
C GLU A 175 -18.27 -19.41 39.63
N VAL A 176 -19.49 -19.96 39.66
CA VAL A 176 -20.39 -20.01 38.49
C VAL A 176 -20.81 -18.62 38.02
N GLU A 177 -21.19 -17.73 38.94
CA GLU A 177 -21.57 -16.36 38.57
C GLU A 177 -20.36 -15.56 38.07
N LEU A 178 -19.19 -15.72 38.69
CA LEU A 178 -17.93 -15.12 38.23
C LEU A 178 -17.58 -15.59 36.82
N ALA A 179 -17.64 -16.90 36.55
CA ALA A 179 -17.35 -17.45 35.22
C ALA A 179 -18.34 -16.92 34.17
N ARG A 180 -19.62 -16.80 34.53
CA ARG A 180 -20.65 -16.24 33.64
C ARG A 180 -20.41 -14.77 33.31
N GLN A 181 -19.96 -13.95 34.25
CA GLN A 181 -19.76 -12.52 34.00
C GLN A 181 -18.41 -12.22 33.35
N LEU A 182 -17.34 -12.87 33.82
CA LEU A 182 -15.97 -12.54 33.46
C LEU A 182 -15.38 -13.39 32.34
N VAL A 183 -15.98 -14.54 31.99
CA VAL A 183 -15.40 -15.49 31.04
C VAL A 183 -16.35 -15.85 29.90
N PHE A 184 -17.65 -15.99 30.19
CA PHE A 184 -18.64 -16.32 29.17
C PHE A 184 -18.70 -15.25 28.06
N GLU A 185 -18.65 -15.74 26.81
CA GLU A 185 -18.61 -14.94 25.57
C GLU A 185 -17.44 -13.94 25.47
N LYS A 186 -16.46 -14.01 26.38
CA LYS A 186 -15.25 -13.20 26.30
C LYS A 186 -14.32 -13.77 25.26
N VAL A 187 -13.59 -12.87 24.60
CA VAL A 187 -12.70 -13.22 23.51
C VAL A 187 -11.28 -12.83 23.84
N TYR A 188 -10.36 -13.62 23.31
CA TYR A 188 -8.96 -13.23 23.25
C TYR A 188 -8.83 -12.15 22.16
N ILE A 189 -8.26 -11.00 22.51
CA ILE A 189 -8.09 -9.90 21.55
C ILE A 189 -6.73 -10.05 20.89
N ASP A 190 -6.74 -10.23 19.57
CA ASP A 190 -5.54 -10.43 18.76
C ASP A 190 -5.02 -9.13 18.14
N THR A 191 -3.74 -9.14 17.76
CA THR A 191 -3.13 -8.05 16.99
C THR A 191 -3.52 -8.12 15.51
N VAL A 192 -3.38 -7.00 14.80
CA VAL A 192 -3.73 -6.93 13.38
C VAL A 192 -2.55 -7.38 12.51
N GLY A 193 -2.67 -8.56 11.91
CA GLY A 193 -1.68 -9.08 10.97
C GLY A 193 -0.29 -9.27 11.60
N GLU A 194 0.76 -8.82 10.91
CA GLU A 194 2.15 -8.87 11.42
C GLU A 194 2.53 -7.66 12.29
N THR A 195 1.60 -6.77 12.59
CA THR A 195 1.87 -5.57 13.40
C THR A 195 1.76 -5.84 14.89
N SER A 196 2.48 -5.06 15.71
CA SER A 196 2.32 -5.02 17.17
C SER A 196 1.07 -4.26 17.63
N LEU A 197 0.26 -3.76 16.70
CA LEU A 197 -0.91 -2.95 17.00
C LEU A 197 -2.19 -3.80 17.08
N TYR A 198 -3.08 -3.39 17.99
CA TYR A 198 -4.42 -3.97 18.14
C TYR A 198 -5.46 -3.34 17.21
N MET A 199 -5.11 -2.24 16.54
CA MET A 199 -5.94 -1.57 15.53
C MET A 199 -5.08 -1.18 14.34
N GLN A 200 -5.70 -1.06 13.16
CA GLN A 200 -5.00 -0.57 11.97
C GLN A 200 -4.64 0.91 12.14
N PRO A 201 -3.39 1.30 11.86
CA PRO A 201 -2.97 2.70 11.93
C PRO A 201 -3.68 3.54 10.87
N PHE A 202 -3.68 4.85 11.06
CA PHE A 202 -4.17 5.78 10.05
C PHE A 202 -3.19 5.86 8.87
N SER A 203 -3.73 5.83 7.65
CA SER A 203 -2.95 6.04 6.43
C SER A 203 -3.08 7.49 5.99
N TYR A 204 -2.00 8.27 6.12
CA TYR A 204 -1.93 9.61 5.56
C TYR A 204 -1.69 9.52 4.05
N HIS A 205 -2.28 10.44 3.26
CA HIS A 205 -2.25 10.38 1.80
C HIS A 205 -0.80 10.31 1.26
N MET A 206 0.10 11.18 1.71
CA MET A 206 1.54 11.15 1.32
C MET A 206 2.35 9.96 1.88
N GLU A 207 1.79 9.18 2.80
CA GLU A 207 2.48 8.02 3.38
C GLU A 207 1.84 6.70 2.93
N LEU A 208 0.83 6.73 2.04
CA LEU A 208 0.05 5.54 1.72
C LEU A 208 0.93 4.39 1.25
N ILE A 209 1.81 4.65 0.29
CA ILE A 209 2.71 3.62 -0.24
C ILE A 209 3.85 3.33 0.74
N GLN A 210 4.20 4.24 1.65
CA GLN A 210 5.21 3.96 2.67
C GLN A 210 4.68 3.09 3.81
N VAL A 211 3.42 3.26 4.19
CA VAL A 211 2.74 2.56 5.30
C VAL A 211 2.07 1.28 4.81
N SER A 212 1.58 1.29 3.57
CA SER A 212 0.94 0.15 2.92
C SER A 212 1.55 -0.05 1.52
N THR A 213 2.83 -0.40 1.49
CA THR A 213 3.62 -0.66 0.26
C THR A 213 2.93 -1.60 -0.74
N ARG A 214 2.10 -2.52 -0.24
CA ARG A 214 1.36 -3.52 -1.01
C ARG A 214 -0.10 -3.15 -1.28
N ILE A 215 -0.54 -1.92 -1.01
CA ILE A 215 -1.97 -1.54 -1.16
C ILE A 215 -2.53 -1.82 -2.56
N LEU A 216 -1.71 -1.61 -3.59
CA LEU A 216 -2.12 -1.87 -4.96
C LEU A 216 -2.39 -3.38 -5.16
N GLY A 217 -1.51 -4.25 -4.64
CA GLY A 217 -1.72 -5.70 -4.64
C GLY A 217 -2.92 -6.14 -3.81
N ASP A 218 -3.12 -5.54 -2.64
CA ASP A 218 -4.29 -5.82 -1.78
C ASP A 218 -5.59 -5.53 -2.53
N ILE A 219 -5.65 -4.41 -3.28
CA ILE A 219 -6.82 -4.02 -4.06
C ILE A 219 -7.00 -4.93 -5.28
N GLN A 220 -5.92 -5.35 -5.94
CA GLN A 220 -6.01 -6.34 -7.02
C GLN A 220 -6.62 -7.67 -6.54
N ASN A 221 -6.28 -8.09 -5.32
CA ASN A 221 -6.84 -9.29 -4.71
C ASN A 221 -8.34 -9.15 -4.36
N LEU A 222 -8.81 -7.91 -4.12
CA LEU A 222 -10.22 -7.63 -3.82
C LEU A 222 -11.07 -7.44 -5.10
N ILE A 223 -10.52 -6.75 -6.10
CA ILE A 223 -11.22 -6.36 -7.33
C ILE A 223 -10.27 -6.55 -8.51
N ALA A 224 -10.67 -7.39 -9.48
CA ALA A 224 -9.93 -7.55 -10.73
C ALA A 224 -9.75 -6.19 -11.44
N GLN A 225 -8.50 -5.80 -11.67
CA GLN A 225 -8.15 -4.52 -12.28
C GLN A 225 -7.88 -4.67 -13.78
N GLU A 226 -8.24 -3.64 -14.54
CA GLU A 226 -8.05 -3.53 -15.98
C GLU A 226 -7.39 -2.18 -16.32
N PRO A 227 -6.61 -2.11 -17.42
CA PRO A 227 -6.10 -0.84 -17.93
C PRO A 227 -7.24 0.09 -18.34
N ILE A 228 -7.03 1.41 -18.20
CA ILE A 228 -7.97 2.40 -18.75
C ILE A 228 -8.00 2.23 -20.28
N PRO A 229 -9.19 2.13 -20.90
CA PRO A 229 -9.30 2.08 -22.36
C PRO A 229 -8.60 3.27 -23.02
N THR A 230 -7.88 3.02 -24.12
CA THR A 230 -7.04 4.02 -24.79
C THR A 230 -7.81 5.32 -25.11
N GLU A 231 -9.03 5.21 -25.62
CA GLU A 231 -9.90 6.36 -25.94
C GLU A 231 -10.21 7.22 -24.69
N LEU A 232 -10.39 6.58 -23.54
CA LEU A 232 -10.65 7.27 -22.28
C LEU A 232 -9.36 7.87 -21.70
N ALA A 233 -8.22 7.20 -21.87
CA ALA A 233 -6.91 7.71 -21.49
C ALA A 233 -6.54 8.95 -22.33
N GLU A 234 -6.87 8.98 -23.62
CA GLU A 234 -6.72 10.15 -24.49
C GLU A 234 -7.59 11.31 -24.01
N LEU A 235 -8.85 11.03 -23.66
CA LEU A 235 -9.76 12.04 -23.10
C LEU A 235 -9.32 12.55 -21.72
N LEU A 236 -8.51 11.78 -20.99
CA LEU A 236 -7.94 12.16 -19.69
C LEU A 236 -6.68 13.02 -19.86
N THR A 237 -5.84 12.68 -20.83
CA THR A 237 -4.48 13.25 -20.99
C THR A 237 -4.36 14.30 -22.08
N GLY A 238 -5.37 14.46 -22.95
CA GLY A 238 -5.34 15.41 -24.06
C GLY A 238 -4.33 15.07 -25.18
N SER A 239 -3.68 13.91 -25.09
CA SER A 239 -2.65 13.41 -26.03
C SER A 239 -3.02 12.01 -26.50
N PRO A 240 -2.70 11.61 -27.76
CA PRO A 240 -2.88 10.23 -28.22
C PRO A 240 -2.16 9.27 -27.26
N ALA A 241 -2.92 8.38 -26.65
CA ALA A 241 -2.47 7.56 -25.55
C ALA A 241 -1.89 6.29 -26.15
N ASN A 242 -0.58 6.13 -26.06
CA ASN A 242 -0.09 4.84 -25.63
C ASN A 242 0.04 4.97 -24.11
N MET A 243 -0.37 3.97 -23.33
CA MET A 243 -0.05 3.90 -21.88
C MET A 243 1.46 4.05 -21.60
N LEU A 244 2.27 3.90 -22.66
CA LEU A 244 3.71 4.05 -22.70
C LEU A 244 4.18 5.38 -23.29
N SER A 245 3.34 6.39 -23.59
CA SER A 245 3.85 7.69 -24.07
C SER A 245 4.59 8.41 -22.94
N PHE A 246 5.83 8.00 -22.73
CA PHE A 246 6.76 8.58 -21.80
C PHE A 246 7.10 9.97 -22.31
N GLN A 247 6.48 10.98 -21.70
CA GLN A 247 6.79 12.38 -21.89
C GLN A 247 7.53 12.85 -20.63
N PRO A 248 8.86 12.81 -20.63
CA PRO A 248 9.64 13.12 -19.44
C PRO A 248 9.60 14.61 -19.05
N ASN A 249 9.14 15.51 -19.95
CA ASN A 249 9.28 16.96 -19.78
C ASN A 249 8.07 17.79 -20.24
N SER A 250 6.85 17.24 -20.30
CA SER A 250 5.67 18.08 -20.57
C SER A 250 5.28 18.83 -19.28
N MET A 251 5.68 20.11 -19.18
CA MET A 251 5.18 21.01 -18.13
C MET A 251 3.67 21.23 -18.21
N ASP A 252 3.05 20.97 -19.38
CA ASP A 252 1.61 20.97 -19.53
C ASP A 252 1.03 19.70 -18.88
N THR A 253 0.64 19.82 -17.61
CA THR A 253 -0.20 18.80 -16.97
C THR A 253 -1.58 18.88 -17.59
N SER A 254 -2.10 17.75 -18.10
CA SER A 254 -3.48 17.72 -18.64
C SER A 254 -4.53 17.94 -17.55
N PHE A 255 -4.12 17.75 -16.29
CA PHE A 255 -4.91 18.04 -15.11
C PHE A 255 -4.38 19.32 -14.48
N ASP A 256 -5.31 20.22 -14.15
CA ASP A 256 -5.06 21.23 -13.13
C ASP A 256 -4.80 20.47 -11.81
N ASN A 257 -3.81 20.92 -11.03
CA ASN A 257 -3.39 20.41 -9.72
C ASN A 257 -3.43 18.86 -9.49
N PRO A 258 -2.58 18.08 -10.19
CA PRO A 258 -2.58 16.61 -10.09
C PRO A 258 -2.27 16.07 -8.68
N SER A 259 -1.64 16.88 -7.81
CA SER A 259 -1.34 16.50 -6.43
C SER A 259 -2.58 16.33 -5.54
N GLU A 260 -3.60 17.18 -5.72
CA GLU A 260 -4.85 17.08 -4.97
C GLU A 260 -5.71 15.92 -5.47
N ILE A 261 -5.70 15.66 -6.78
CA ILE A 261 -6.34 14.49 -7.38
C ILE A 261 -5.69 13.21 -6.84
N LEU A 262 -4.36 13.15 -6.79
CA LEU A 262 -3.63 12.01 -6.23
C LEU A 262 -4.02 11.77 -4.77
N SER A 263 -4.03 12.83 -3.96
CA SER A 263 -4.42 12.76 -2.54
C SER A 263 -5.85 12.20 -2.37
N SER A 264 -6.77 12.62 -3.24
CA SER A 264 -8.16 12.13 -3.26
C SER A 264 -8.25 10.65 -3.65
N LEU A 265 -7.44 10.21 -4.62
CA LEU A 265 -7.33 8.81 -5.01
C LEU A 265 -6.73 7.95 -3.90
N GLU A 266 -5.75 8.45 -3.17
CA GLU A 266 -5.11 7.74 -2.04
C GLU A 266 -6.11 7.46 -0.92
N ILE A 267 -6.95 8.44 -0.58
CA ILE A 267 -8.06 8.26 0.38
C ILE A 267 -9.03 7.18 -0.13
N LEU A 268 -9.37 7.21 -1.42
CA LEU A 268 -10.26 6.23 -2.03
C LEU A 268 -9.66 4.80 -2.01
N LEU A 269 -8.37 4.64 -2.32
CA LEU A 269 -7.65 3.37 -2.25
C LEU A 269 -7.68 2.81 -0.81
N CYS A 270 -7.39 3.66 0.19
CA CYS A 270 -7.47 3.28 1.60
C CYS A 270 -8.86 2.76 1.96
N PHE A 271 -9.90 3.45 1.49
CA PHE A 271 -11.27 3.11 1.82
C PHE A 271 -11.68 1.77 1.19
N ILE A 272 -11.33 1.55 -0.08
CA ILE A 272 -11.62 0.29 -0.78
C ILE A 272 -10.94 -0.89 -0.08
N LYS A 273 -9.67 -0.76 0.33
CA LYS A 273 -8.96 -1.78 1.11
C LYS A 273 -9.69 -2.16 2.40
N ARG A 274 -10.41 -1.23 3.03
CA ARG A 274 -11.10 -1.43 4.32
C ARG A 274 -12.54 -1.94 4.18
N THR A 275 -13.08 -1.94 2.97
CA THR A 275 -14.44 -2.44 2.68
C THR A 275 -14.35 -3.82 2.03
N PRO A 276 -15.43 -4.63 1.99
CA PRO A 276 -15.42 -5.96 1.38
C PRO A 276 -15.19 -6.00 -0.15
N GLY A 277 -14.62 -4.95 -0.74
CA GLY A 277 -14.51 -4.75 -2.18
C GLY A 277 -15.86 -4.37 -2.79
N GLY A 278 -15.86 -3.40 -3.69
CA GLY A 278 -17.02 -3.12 -4.55
C GLY A 278 -17.06 -4.06 -5.74
N ASN A 279 -18.19 -4.11 -6.44
CA ASN A 279 -18.24 -4.74 -7.76
C ASN A 279 -17.34 -3.93 -8.72
N GLY A 280 -16.34 -4.58 -9.34
CA GLY A 280 -15.39 -3.93 -10.26
C GLY A 280 -16.04 -3.19 -11.43
N GLU A 281 -17.28 -3.57 -11.79
CA GLU A 281 -18.08 -2.94 -12.84
C GLU A 281 -18.80 -1.65 -12.39
N SER A 282 -18.91 -1.41 -11.09
CA SER A 282 -19.52 -0.21 -10.53
C SER A 282 -18.71 1.03 -10.88
N PHE A 283 -19.40 2.14 -11.15
CA PHE A 283 -18.74 3.42 -11.38
C PHE A 283 -18.07 3.91 -10.09
N ILE A 284 -16.87 4.49 -10.21
CA ILE A 284 -16.16 5.04 -9.04
C ILE A 284 -17.02 6.09 -8.34
N LYS A 285 -17.71 6.93 -9.12
CA LYS A 285 -18.64 7.95 -8.62
C LYS A 285 -19.78 7.38 -7.79
N GLU A 286 -20.38 6.26 -8.23
CA GLU A 286 -21.47 5.63 -7.49
C GLU A 286 -20.96 5.08 -6.16
N TYR A 287 -19.78 4.46 -6.16
CA TYR A 287 -19.14 3.98 -4.95
C TYR A 287 -18.84 5.14 -3.97
N VAL A 288 -18.21 6.23 -4.43
CA VAL A 288 -17.93 7.41 -3.58
C VAL A 288 -19.22 7.97 -2.98
N ASN A 289 -20.30 8.07 -3.76
CA ASN A 289 -21.58 8.60 -3.29
C ASN A 289 -22.33 7.67 -2.31
N GLN A 290 -22.01 6.38 -2.26
CA GLN A 290 -22.61 5.44 -1.29
C GLN A 290 -22.09 5.67 0.13
N TRP A 291 -20.90 6.28 0.28
CA TRP A 291 -20.24 6.43 1.57
C TRP A 291 -20.25 7.90 2.03
N ALA A 292 -21.00 8.18 3.10
CA ALA A 292 -21.09 9.52 3.70
C ALA A 292 -19.70 10.07 4.10
N THR A 293 -18.78 9.19 4.51
CA THR A 293 -17.38 9.52 4.87
C THR A 293 -16.53 10.00 3.69
N LEU A 294 -16.95 9.72 2.45
CA LEU A 294 -16.24 10.16 1.24
C LEU A 294 -16.86 11.42 0.63
N SER A 295 -17.87 12.02 1.27
CA SER A 295 -18.50 13.25 0.81
C SER A 295 -17.51 14.41 0.63
N GLY A 296 -16.48 14.49 1.49
CA GLY A 296 -15.39 15.47 1.36
C GLY A 296 -14.57 15.34 0.07
N LEU A 297 -14.52 14.15 -0.57
CA LEU A 297 -13.85 14.00 -1.86
C LEU A 297 -14.57 14.76 -2.99
N ASN A 298 -15.88 15.01 -2.84
CA ASN A 298 -16.66 15.77 -3.81
C ASN A 298 -16.43 17.30 -3.72
N GLU A 299 -15.75 17.78 -2.68
CA GLU A 299 -15.36 19.20 -2.55
C GLU A 299 -14.26 19.57 -3.55
N ASN A 300 -13.37 18.62 -3.85
CA ASN A 300 -12.37 18.81 -4.89
C ASN A 300 -13.05 18.80 -6.27
N HIS A 301 -13.10 19.97 -6.91
CA HIS A 301 -13.75 20.17 -8.20
C HIS A 301 -13.12 19.33 -9.33
N GLU A 302 -11.79 19.20 -9.34
CA GLU A 302 -11.05 18.45 -10.35
C GLU A 302 -11.25 16.95 -10.18
N PHE A 303 -11.20 16.47 -8.94
CA PHE A 303 -11.50 15.07 -8.63
C PHE A 303 -12.96 14.74 -9.00
N ARG A 304 -13.90 15.63 -8.68
CA ARG A 304 -15.30 15.47 -9.08
C ARG A 304 -15.48 15.46 -10.61
N SER A 305 -14.73 16.30 -11.32
CA SER A 305 -14.72 16.31 -12.80
C SER A 305 -14.22 14.96 -13.35
N LEU A 306 -13.16 14.42 -12.75
CA LEU A 306 -12.61 13.11 -13.06
C LEU A 306 -13.63 11.99 -12.81
N LEU A 307 -14.33 12.02 -11.67
CA LEU A 307 -15.37 11.04 -11.32
C LEU A 307 -16.58 11.06 -12.26
N ASN A 308 -16.85 12.16 -12.97
CA ASN A 308 -17.93 12.23 -13.95
C ASN A 308 -17.63 11.48 -15.25
N LYS A 309 -16.38 11.08 -15.48
CA LYS A 309 -15.99 10.24 -16.62
C LYS A 309 -16.46 8.79 -16.37
N PRO A 310 -16.62 7.96 -17.42
CA PRO A 310 -17.09 6.57 -17.30
C PRO A 310 -16.01 5.63 -16.71
N LEU A 311 -15.45 5.99 -15.56
CA LEU A 311 -14.44 5.24 -14.82
C LEU A 311 -15.13 4.28 -13.83
N ARG A 312 -14.63 3.05 -13.79
CA ARG A 312 -15.14 1.95 -12.95
C ARG A 312 -14.09 1.56 -11.93
N LEU A 313 -14.51 0.86 -10.87
CA LEU A 313 -13.60 0.40 -9.81
C LEU A 313 -12.46 -0.49 -10.32
N LYS A 314 -12.68 -1.23 -11.41
CA LYS A 314 -11.63 -2.00 -12.09
C LYS A 314 -10.54 -1.14 -12.77
N HIS A 315 -10.78 0.15 -13.02
CA HIS A 315 -9.80 1.05 -13.63
C HIS A 315 -8.99 1.83 -12.59
N LEU A 316 -9.20 1.58 -11.29
CA LEU A 316 -8.74 2.45 -10.22
C LEU A 316 -7.21 2.49 -10.10
N ILE A 317 -6.55 1.32 -10.16
CA ILE A 317 -5.09 1.27 -10.09
C ILE A 317 -4.46 1.95 -11.29
N SER A 318 -4.96 1.65 -12.48
CA SER A 318 -4.52 2.28 -13.73
C SER A 318 -4.69 3.80 -13.70
N LEU A 319 -5.75 4.31 -13.07
CA LEU A 319 -5.98 5.74 -12.87
C LEU A 319 -4.99 6.34 -11.86
N TYR A 320 -4.77 5.66 -10.75
CA TYR A 320 -3.79 6.07 -9.75
C TYR A 320 -2.39 6.19 -10.36
N GLU A 321 -1.93 5.15 -11.07
CA GLU A 321 -0.62 5.14 -11.71
C GLU A 321 -0.45 6.22 -12.78
N LEU A 322 -1.54 6.59 -13.47
CA LEU A 322 -1.53 7.66 -14.46
C LEU A 322 -1.32 9.03 -13.81
N ILE A 323 -2.08 9.34 -12.75
CA ILE A 323 -1.95 10.62 -12.02
C ILE A 323 -0.62 10.66 -11.27
N GLU A 324 -0.23 9.56 -10.63
CA GLU A 324 1.07 9.40 -9.96
C GLU A 324 2.22 9.72 -10.93
N GLY A 325 2.18 9.20 -12.15
CA GLY A 325 3.19 9.47 -13.16
C GLY A 325 3.35 10.96 -13.50
N GLN A 326 2.25 11.72 -13.52
CA GLN A 326 2.30 13.16 -13.75
C GLN A 326 2.89 13.93 -12.56
N VAL A 327 2.48 13.58 -11.33
CA VAL A 327 3.05 14.19 -10.12
C VAL A 327 4.54 13.85 -9.99
N ALA A 328 4.92 12.62 -10.30
CA ALA A 328 6.31 12.17 -10.27
C ALA A 328 7.20 12.97 -11.22
N ASN A 329 6.73 13.27 -12.44
CA ASN A 329 7.50 14.10 -13.40
C ASN A 329 7.89 15.46 -12.83
N LEU A 330 7.09 16.06 -11.95
CA LEU A 330 7.36 17.36 -11.34
C LEU A 330 8.19 17.28 -10.05
N THR A 331 8.17 16.13 -9.37
CA THR A 331 8.65 16.03 -7.97
C THR A 331 9.95 15.26 -7.82
N ILE A 332 10.23 14.30 -8.70
CA ILE A 332 11.42 13.44 -8.58
C ILE A 332 12.74 14.21 -8.68
N GLU A 333 12.77 15.36 -9.34
CA GLU A 333 13.96 16.22 -9.43
C GLU A 333 14.43 16.72 -8.05
N TYR A 334 13.50 16.87 -7.10
CA TYR A 334 13.78 17.32 -5.74
C TYR A 334 14.23 16.20 -4.79
N THR A 335 14.45 14.99 -5.29
CA THR A 335 15.01 13.88 -4.50
C THR A 335 16.36 14.28 -3.89
N HIS A 336 16.61 13.88 -2.65
CA HIS A 336 17.83 14.20 -1.92
C HIS A 336 19.10 13.81 -2.70
N ASP A 337 20.14 14.64 -2.65
CA ASP A 337 21.40 14.48 -3.42
C ASP A 337 22.14 13.17 -3.11
N LYS A 338 21.81 12.53 -2.00
CA LYS A 338 22.35 11.21 -1.59
C LYS A 338 21.90 10.09 -2.51
N TYR A 339 20.85 10.32 -3.30
CA TYR A 339 20.34 9.38 -4.31
C TYR A 339 20.67 9.78 -5.76
N LYS A 340 21.62 10.70 -5.93
CA LYS A 340 22.06 11.26 -7.23
C LYS A 340 23.54 11.00 -7.52
N GLU A 341 24.09 9.89 -7.03
CA GLU A 341 25.47 9.53 -7.33
C GLU A 341 25.63 9.21 -8.82
N GLU A 342 26.73 9.67 -9.42
CA GLU A 342 26.98 9.52 -10.85
C GLU A 342 27.15 8.05 -11.27
N LEU A 343 26.57 7.70 -12.41
CA LEU A 343 26.78 6.39 -13.02
C LEU A 343 28.17 6.25 -13.64
N THR A 344 28.83 5.15 -13.29
CA THR A 344 30.07 4.73 -13.95
C THR A 344 29.83 4.31 -15.40
N PRO A 345 30.85 4.37 -16.28
CA PRO A 345 30.71 3.90 -17.66
C PRO A 345 30.32 2.42 -17.78
N LYS A 346 30.72 1.59 -16.81
CA LYS A 346 30.36 0.18 -16.75
C LYS A 346 28.85 0.02 -16.52
N GLN A 347 28.29 0.74 -15.56
CA GLN A 347 26.86 0.71 -15.24
C GLN A 347 26.00 1.20 -16.41
N ARG A 348 26.43 2.25 -17.11
CA ARG A 348 25.72 2.72 -18.33
C ARG A 348 25.68 1.63 -19.40
N GLY A 349 26.79 0.93 -19.62
CA GLY A 349 26.85 -0.21 -20.54
C GLY A 349 25.97 -1.38 -20.10
N GLU A 350 25.85 -1.65 -18.80
CA GLU A 350 24.92 -2.66 -18.27
C GLU A 350 23.45 -2.28 -18.52
N ILE A 351 23.09 -1.00 -18.36
CA ILE A 351 21.75 -0.48 -18.69
C ILE A 351 21.47 -0.62 -20.19
N ASP A 352 22.38 -0.19 -21.06
CA ASP A 352 22.21 -0.23 -22.51
C ASP A 352 22.02 -1.66 -23.06
N ASN A 353 22.61 -2.64 -22.38
CA ASN A 353 22.48 -4.06 -22.76
C ASN A 353 21.07 -4.60 -22.51
N VAL A 354 20.38 -4.10 -21.48
CA VAL A 354 19.07 -4.63 -21.05
C VAL A 354 17.89 -3.86 -21.62
N ILE A 355 18.09 -2.64 -22.13
CA ILE A 355 17.03 -1.82 -22.72
C ILE A 355 16.97 -1.91 -24.26
N GLU A 356 15.78 -1.65 -24.80
CA GLU A 356 15.51 -1.53 -26.23
C GLU A 356 14.53 -0.37 -26.49
N PHE A 357 14.79 0.41 -27.55
CA PHE A 357 14.05 1.64 -27.85
C PHE A 357 12.95 1.47 -28.91
N GLU A 358 12.99 0.38 -29.69
CA GLU A 358 12.09 0.16 -30.83
C GLU A 358 10.83 -0.64 -30.47
N ILE A 359 10.71 -1.12 -29.22
CA ILE A 359 9.57 -1.94 -28.79
C ILE A 359 8.41 -1.06 -28.33
N LYS A 360 7.21 -1.31 -28.87
CA LYS A 360 5.94 -0.73 -28.38
C LYS A 360 5.31 -1.50 -27.22
N GLN A 361 5.85 -2.68 -26.91
CA GLN A 361 5.45 -3.52 -25.78
C GLN A 361 6.39 -3.25 -24.60
N PRO A 362 5.97 -3.52 -23.34
CA PRO A 362 6.79 -3.21 -22.18
C PRO A 362 8.11 -4.01 -22.13
N ALA A 363 8.16 -5.18 -22.75
CA ALA A 363 9.37 -5.99 -22.89
C ALA A 363 9.31 -6.91 -24.11
N THR A 364 10.48 -7.35 -24.58
CA THR A 364 10.61 -8.48 -25.53
C THR A 364 10.73 -9.75 -24.72
N ILE A 365 9.69 -10.60 -24.76
CA ILE A 365 9.63 -11.87 -24.04
C ILE A 365 9.71 -13.02 -25.04
N VAL A 366 10.67 -13.93 -24.83
CA VAL A 366 10.87 -15.14 -25.64
C VAL A 366 10.91 -16.34 -24.70
N ASP A 367 10.10 -17.37 -24.99
CA ASP A 367 9.99 -18.59 -24.18
C ASP A 367 9.71 -18.32 -22.69
N GLY A 368 8.90 -17.30 -22.39
CA GLY A 368 8.54 -16.91 -21.03
C GLY A 368 9.66 -16.19 -20.26
N LYS A 369 10.75 -15.77 -20.94
CA LYS A 369 11.84 -14.98 -20.35
C LYS A 369 11.95 -13.61 -20.99
N ILE A 370 12.20 -12.60 -20.17
CA ILE A 370 12.52 -11.25 -20.63
C ILE A 370 13.90 -11.29 -21.27
N MET A 371 13.98 -10.86 -22.52
CA MET A 371 15.26 -10.67 -23.23
C MET A 371 15.74 -9.23 -23.11
N LYS A 372 14.82 -8.28 -23.27
CA LYS A 372 15.06 -6.83 -23.15
C LYS A 372 13.82 -6.11 -22.64
N PHE A 373 14.04 -5.06 -21.85
CA PHE A 373 13.00 -4.13 -21.43
C PHE A 373 12.79 -3.05 -22.49
N SER A 374 11.57 -2.57 -22.67
CA SER A 374 11.37 -1.27 -23.31
C SER A 374 11.99 -0.19 -22.44
N ALA A 375 12.73 0.73 -23.05
CA ALA A 375 13.31 1.87 -22.34
C ALA A 375 12.25 2.66 -21.55
N GLU A 376 11.03 2.80 -22.08
CA GLU A 376 9.92 3.50 -21.42
C GLU A 376 9.40 2.75 -20.19
N ALA A 377 9.33 1.41 -20.25
CA ALA A 377 8.95 0.58 -19.11
C ALA A 377 10.02 0.63 -18.00
N PHE A 378 11.30 0.55 -18.39
CA PHE A 378 12.43 0.65 -17.47
C PHE A 378 12.47 2.00 -16.77
N ALA A 379 12.34 3.10 -17.52
CA ALA A 379 12.28 4.45 -16.96
C ALA A 379 11.06 4.64 -16.04
N THR A 380 9.91 4.06 -16.40
CA THR A 380 8.69 4.11 -15.57
C THR A 380 8.89 3.38 -14.23
N ALA A 381 9.50 2.19 -14.24
CA ALA A 381 9.78 1.44 -13.01
C ALA A 381 10.72 2.23 -12.08
N LEU A 382 11.79 2.81 -12.63
CA LEU A 382 12.71 3.67 -11.86
C LEU A 382 12.01 4.91 -11.31
N ARG A 383 11.19 5.59 -12.12
CA ARG A 383 10.42 6.77 -11.69
C ARG A 383 9.49 6.44 -10.52
N ARG A 384 8.76 5.33 -10.62
CA ARG A 384 7.88 4.86 -9.54
C ARG A 384 8.67 4.54 -8.28
N PHE A 385 9.83 3.88 -8.40
CA PHE A 385 10.70 3.61 -7.25
C PHE A 385 11.17 4.91 -6.57
N ILE A 386 11.67 5.87 -7.34
CA ILE A 386 12.14 7.16 -6.81
C ILE A 386 10.99 7.89 -6.10
N TYR A 387 9.82 8.00 -6.75
CA TYR A 387 8.67 8.70 -6.21
C TYR A 387 8.08 8.02 -4.97
N ARG A 388 7.91 6.69 -5.00
CA ARG A 388 7.22 5.95 -3.94
C ARG A 388 8.10 5.69 -2.71
N PHE A 389 9.41 5.47 -2.90
CA PHE A 389 10.30 4.99 -1.84
C PHE A 389 11.33 6.04 -1.41
N LEU A 390 11.95 6.77 -2.34
CA LEU A 390 13.07 7.65 -1.98
C LEU A 390 12.64 8.97 -1.34
N GLN A 391 11.38 9.39 -1.52
CA GLN A 391 10.84 10.60 -0.88
C GLN A 391 10.82 10.52 0.66
N GLY A 392 10.74 9.31 1.22
CA GLY A 392 10.74 9.09 2.67
C GLY A 392 12.12 8.91 3.29
N GLU A 393 13.17 8.82 2.48
CA GLU A 393 14.57 8.67 2.92
C GLU A 393 14.85 7.47 3.86
N LYS A 394 14.02 6.42 3.81
CA LYS A 394 14.13 5.24 4.71
C LYS A 394 15.09 4.18 4.21
N GLN A 395 15.42 4.20 2.92
CA GLN A 395 16.19 3.17 2.22
C GLN A 395 17.68 3.46 2.31
N LYS A 396 18.46 2.40 2.52
CA LYS A 396 19.92 2.51 2.59
C LYS A 396 20.48 2.75 1.19
N GLU A 397 21.37 3.74 1.10
CA GLU A 397 22.00 4.20 -0.14
C GLU A 397 22.83 3.10 -0.83
N THR A 398 23.46 2.22 -0.04
CA THR A 398 24.38 1.18 -0.52
C THR A 398 23.70 -0.13 -0.91
N ASP A 399 22.38 -0.24 -0.74
CA ASP A 399 21.68 -1.47 -1.04
C ASP A 399 21.56 -1.65 -2.57
N PRO A 400 21.65 -2.89 -3.09
CA PRO A 400 21.40 -3.17 -4.50
C PRO A 400 19.98 -2.76 -4.92
N LEU A 401 19.87 -2.09 -6.06
CA LEU A 401 18.60 -1.55 -6.55
C LEU A 401 17.61 -2.65 -6.97
N ASN A 402 18.10 -3.78 -7.47
CA ASN A 402 17.27 -4.92 -7.90
C ASN A 402 16.40 -5.49 -6.77
N ILE A 403 16.90 -5.53 -5.52
CA ILE A 403 16.16 -6.02 -4.35
C ILE A 403 14.81 -5.29 -4.18
N TYR A 404 14.77 -4.01 -4.55
CA TYR A 404 13.55 -3.21 -4.45
C TYR A 404 12.78 -3.18 -5.76
N VAL A 405 13.44 -2.80 -6.86
CA VAL A 405 12.76 -2.53 -8.13
C VAL A 405 12.15 -3.80 -8.73
N CYS A 406 12.73 -4.97 -8.46
CA CYS A 406 12.26 -6.24 -9.01
C CYS A 406 11.27 -6.98 -8.11
N GLU A 407 11.02 -6.51 -6.88
CA GLU A 407 10.06 -7.13 -5.96
C GLU A 407 8.63 -7.09 -6.55
N PRO A 408 8.03 -8.23 -6.92
CA PRO A 408 6.76 -8.25 -7.65
C PRO A 408 5.60 -7.62 -6.87
N SER A 409 5.64 -7.72 -5.54
CA SER A 409 4.59 -7.17 -4.67
C SER A 409 4.54 -5.63 -4.63
N LEU A 410 5.55 -4.93 -5.15
CA LEU A 410 5.64 -3.46 -5.15
C LEU A 410 5.12 -2.79 -6.42
N HIS A 411 4.75 -3.56 -7.45
CA HIS A 411 4.06 -3.07 -8.65
C HIS A 411 4.76 -1.89 -9.35
N PHE A 412 6.10 -1.94 -9.43
CA PHE A 412 6.88 -0.98 -10.23
C PHE A 412 6.81 -1.30 -11.72
N TRP A 413 6.70 -2.59 -12.05
CA TRP A 413 6.61 -3.06 -13.42
C TRP A 413 5.16 -3.41 -13.81
N PRO A 414 4.83 -3.35 -15.11
CA PRO A 414 3.59 -3.93 -15.63
C PRO A 414 3.46 -5.42 -15.29
N PRO A 415 2.23 -5.97 -15.11
CA PRO A 415 2.02 -7.36 -14.71
C PRO A 415 2.77 -8.38 -15.57
N ILE A 416 2.82 -8.15 -16.89
CA ILE A 416 3.52 -9.03 -17.84
C ILE A 416 5.03 -9.16 -17.55
N ILE A 417 5.65 -8.15 -16.93
CA ILE A 417 7.05 -8.19 -16.51
C ILE A 417 7.16 -8.74 -15.09
N SER A 418 6.32 -8.26 -14.16
CA SER A 418 6.35 -8.66 -12.75
C SER A 418 6.13 -10.16 -12.53
N GLU A 419 5.35 -10.81 -13.40
CA GLU A 419 5.06 -12.25 -13.34
C GLU A 419 6.13 -13.12 -14.00
N THR A 420 7.17 -12.52 -14.60
CA THR A 420 8.20 -13.26 -15.31
C THR A 420 9.39 -13.62 -14.41
N GLU A 421 9.79 -14.89 -14.43
CA GLU A 421 10.75 -15.48 -13.47
C GLU A 421 12.17 -14.86 -13.51
N ASN A 422 12.63 -14.33 -14.65
CA ASN A 422 14.01 -13.86 -14.79
C ASN A 422 14.19 -12.34 -14.62
N LEU A 423 13.22 -11.65 -14.02
CA LEU A 423 13.29 -10.20 -13.78
C LEU A 423 14.53 -9.83 -12.95
N ASP A 424 14.77 -10.54 -11.84
CA ASP A 424 15.91 -10.32 -10.95
C ASP A 424 17.26 -10.60 -11.62
N GLU A 425 17.32 -11.62 -12.48
CA GLU A 425 18.54 -12.05 -13.17
C GLU A 425 18.95 -11.08 -14.29
N LEU A 426 17.97 -10.43 -14.94
CA LEU A 426 18.23 -9.51 -16.04
C LEU A 426 18.59 -8.10 -15.56
N PHE A 427 18.07 -7.68 -14.41
CA PHE A 427 18.30 -6.32 -13.92
C PHE A 427 19.78 -6.10 -13.54
N PRO A 428 20.40 -4.94 -13.85
CA PRO A 428 21.80 -4.70 -13.54
C PRO A 428 22.12 -4.78 -12.04
N GLU A 429 22.88 -5.81 -11.62
CA GLU A 429 23.28 -6.03 -10.22
C GLU A 429 24.19 -4.94 -9.66
N SER A 430 24.91 -4.20 -10.53
CA SER A 430 25.85 -3.17 -10.09
C SER A 430 25.20 -1.82 -9.75
N LEU A 431 23.90 -1.67 -10.00
CA LEU A 431 23.15 -0.45 -9.66
C LEU A 431 22.75 -0.46 -8.19
N LEU A 432 23.09 0.62 -7.49
CA LEU A 432 22.73 0.83 -6.10
C LEU A 432 21.58 1.85 -5.98
N VAL A 433 20.94 1.87 -4.81
CA VAL A 433 19.86 2.82 -4.50
C VAL A 433 20.30 4.27 -4.67
N ASN A 434 21.54 4.59 -4.30
CA ASN A 434 22.09 5.95 -4.43
C ASN A 434 22.30 6.45 -5.87
N GLN A 435 22.16 5.58 -6.86
CA GLN A 435 22.30 5.89 -8.29
C GLN A 435 20.96 5.89 -9.04
N ALA A 436 19.85 5.63 -8.34
CA ALA A 436 18.54 5.46 -8.96
C ALA A 436 18.10 6.66 -9.81
N PHE A 437 18.34 7.89 -9.31
CA PHE A 437 17.97 9.11 -10.04
C PHE A 437 18.79 9.30 -11.32
N GLU A 438 20.11 9.11 -11.25
CA GLU A 438 20.98 9.25 -12.42
C GLU A 438 20.75 8.13 -13.45
N ALA A 439 20.37 6.92 -13.02
CA ALA A 439 19.91 5.86 -13.91
C ALA A 439 18.61 6.23 -14.63
N TYR A 440 17.63 6.76 -13.91
CA TYR A 440 16.38 7.25 -14.51
C TYR A 440 16.64 8.35 -15.55
N LYS A 441 17.46 9.34 -15.18
CA LYS A 441 17.83 10.46 -16.03
C LYS A 441 18.57 9.99 -17.28
N TYR A 442 19.54 9.11 -17.13
CA TYR A 442 20.28 8.55 -18.27
C TYR A 442 19.36 7.87 -19.27
N VAL A 443 18.48 6.96 -18.81
CA VAL A 443 17.55 6.25 -19.71
C VAL A 443 16.58 7.24 -20.38
N THR A 444 16.11 8.22 -19.64
CA THR A 444 15.23 9.29 -20.14
C THR A 444 15.88 10.10 -21.26
N ASP A 445 17.13 10.55 -21.05
CA ASP A 445 17.90 11.28 -22.06
C ASP A 445 18.12 10.44 -23.32
N GLN A 446 18.39 9.14 -23.16
CA GLN A 446 18.52 8.22 -24.30
C GLN A 446 17.20 8.04 -25.07
N ILE A 447 16.06 7.93 -24.37
CA ILE A 447 14.74 7.86 -25.01
C ILE A 447 14.51 9.12 -25.86
N GLU A 448 14.79 10.30 -25.32
CA GLU A 448 14.59 11.57 -26.02
C GLU A 448 15.51 11.70 -27.24
N TYR A 449 16.79 11.33 -27.09
CA TYR A 449 17.75 11.27 -28.19
C TYR A 449 17.28 10.33 -29.31
N HIS A 450 16.82 9.13 -28.98
CA HIS A 450 16.31 8.16 -29.96
C HIS A 450 15.02 8.65 -30.65
N LYS A 451 14.10 9.30 -29.92
CA LYS A 451 12.88 9.91 -30.49
C LYS A 451 13.21 11.02 -31.49
N GLN A 452 14.16 11.90 -31.17
CA GLN A 452 14.61 12.95 -32.08
C GLN A 452 15.25 12.38 -33.35
N MET A 453 16.11 11.36 -33.20
CA MET A 453 16.75 10.68 -34.32
C MET A 453 15.74 9.94 -35.21
N ALA A 454 14.70 9.33 -34.65
CA ALA A 454 13.62 8.71 -35.40
C ALA A 454 12.82 9.75 -36.20
N SER A 455 12.44 10.87 -35.58
CA SER A 455 11.74 11.96 -36.27
C SER A 455 12.56 12.54 -37.44
N LEU A 456 13.88 12.72 -37.25
CA LEU A 456 14.80 13.16 -38.31
C LEU A 456 14.85 12.15 -39.48
N ARG A 457 14.88 10.85 -39.20
CA ARG A 457 14.83 9.80 -40.24
C ARG A 457 13.52 9.82 -41.01
N GLU A 458 12.39 9.95 -40.32
CA GLU A 458 11.07 10.05 -40.94
C GLU A 458 10.96 11.29 -41.85
N GLN A 459 11.45 12.45 -41.40
CA GLN A 459 11.51 13.66 -42.22
C GLN A 459 12.40 13.49 -43.45
N GLN A 460 13.55 12.81 -43.34
CA GLN A 460 14.42 12.51 -44.47
C GLN A 460 13.77 11.55 -45.48
N ILE A 461 13.01 10.57 -45.02
CA ILE A 461 12.26 9.63 -45.88
C ILE A 461 11.11 10.38 -46.58
N GLN A 462 10.37 11.21 -45.85
CA GLN A 462 9.27 12.00 -46.40
C GLN A 462 9.76 13.03 -47.43
N ASN A 463 10.92 13.66 -47.18
CA ASN A 463 11.56 14.57 -48.14
C ASN A 463 12.05 13.84 -49.40
N LYS A 464 12.50 12.59 -49.27
CA LYS A 464 12.87 11.74 -50.42
C LYS A 464 11.65 11.28 -51.24
N LEU A 465 10.51 11.02 -50.59
CA LEU A 465 9.25 10.71 -51.30
C LEU A 465 8.65 11.95 -51.99
N ASN A 466 8.75 13.12 -51.37
CA ASN A 466 8.14 14.35 -51.89
C ASN A 466 8.97 15.05 -52.98
N ASN A 467 10.23 14.67 -53.21
CA ASN A 467 11.05 15.24 -54.28
C ASN A 467 11.89 14.20 -55.05
N PRO A 468 11.28 13.46 -56.00
CA PRO A 468 11.98 12.43 -56.77
C PRO A 468 12.97 12.97 -57.84
N GLU A 469 13.00 14.28 -58.12
CA GLU A 469 13.81 14.83 -59.22
C GLU A 469 15.28 15.10 -58.89
N ALA A 470 15.70 15.02 -57.62
CA ALA A 470 17.10 15.24 -57.25
C ALA A 470 18.04 14.04 -57.55
N THR A 471 17.52 12.94 -58.08
CA THR A 471 18.29 11.71 -58.38
C THR A 471 18.38 11.37 -59.87
N ARG A 472 18.15 12.33 -60.77
CA ARG A 472 18.48 12.14 -62.19
C ARG A 472 19.95 12.49 -62.42
N LEU A 473 20.77 11.44 -62.61
CA LEU A 473 22.08 11.55 -63.27
C LEU A 473 21.95 12.39 -64.56
N PRO A 474 22.94 13.23 -64.89
CA PRO A 474 22.87 14.05 -66.09
C PRO A 474 22.78 13.17 -67.35
N PRO A 475 22.03 13.58 -68.38
CA PRO A 475 21.86 12.78 -69.58
C PRO A 475 23.20 12.65 -70.35
N THR A 476 23.54 11.41 -70.65
CA THR A 476 24.57 11.02 -71.62
C THR A 476 24.36 11.72 -72.96
N ILE A 477 25.44 12.31 -73.46
CA ILE A 477 25.56 12.98 -74.77
C ILE A 477 25.17 12.00 -75.89
N PRO A 478 24.41 12.42 -76.92
CA PRO A 478 23.95 11.53 -77.98
C PRO A 478 25.08 11.22 -78.98
N ASP A 479 25.33 9.93 -79.18
CA ASP A 479 26.32 9.39 -80.09
C ASP A 479 25.79 9.43 -81.54
N SER A 480 26.30 10.36 -82.34
CA SER A 480 25.98 10.46 -83.77
C SER A 480 26.83 9.49 -84.58
N SER A 481 26.20 8.38 -84.98
CA SER A 481 26.43 7.59 -86.20
C SER A 481 27.59 8.01 -87.14
N ARG A 482 28.56 7.11 -87.34
CA ARG A 482 29.28 6.96 -88.63
C ARG A 482 29.59 5.50 -88.92
N GLN A 483 28.88 4.97 -89.92
CA GLN A 483 29.23 3.76 -90.66
C GLN A 483 30.60 3.93 -91.34
N GLY A 484 31.38 2.85 -91.44
CA GLY A 484 32.59 2.83 -92.25
C GLY A 484 33.31 1.48 -92.24
N GLN A 485 33.07 0.67 -93.26
CA GLN A 485 33.70 -0.62 -93.53
C GLN A 485 35.24 -0.56 -93.68
N ARG A 486 35.89 -1.65 -93.26
CA ARG A 486 37.09 -2.31 -93.83
C ARG A 486 38.33 -1.45 -94.17
N ARG A 487 39.47 -1.73 -93.50
CA ARG A 487 40.69 -2.34 -94.10
C ARG A 487 41.80 -2.59 -93.08
N ARG A 488 42.71 -3.49 -93.48
CA ARG A 488 43.76 -4.25 -92.79
C ARG A 488 44.96 -3.44 -92.21
N PRO A 489 45.86 -4.10 -91.44
CA PRO A 489 46.78 -3.47 -90.48
C PRO A 489 48.16 -3.14 -91.06
N ARG A 490 48.94 -2.28 -90.38
CA ARG A 490 50.41 -2.24 -90.50
C ARG A 490 51.09 -1.74 -89.22
N ARG A 491 52.17 -2.46 -88.89
CA ARG A 491 53.16 -2.30 -87.81
C ARG A 491 53.90 -0.97 -87.84
N TYR A 492 54.42 -0.54 -86.69
CA TYR A 492 55.83 -0.16 -86.37
C TYR A 492 55.88 0.09 -84.85
N ASN A 493 56.44 -0.80 -84.03
CA ASN A 493 57.84 -0.88 -83.54
C ASN A 493 58.38 0.40 -82.88
N ASP A 494 58.69 0.22 -81.58
CA ASP A 494 59.82 0.70 -80.78
C ASP A 494 60.13 2.20 -80.69
N VAL A 495 60.25 2.72 -79.45
CA VAL A 495 61.53 3.17 -78.88
C VAL A 495 61.46 3.12 -77.33
N LEU A 496 62.36 2.28 -76.77
CA LEU A 496 62.96 2.19 -75.42
C LEU A 496 62.08 1.94 -74.18
#